data_AF-A0A8J3TZI4-F1
#
_entry.id   AF-A0A8J3TZI4-F1
#
_cell.length_a   1.000
_cell.length_b   1.000
_cell.length_c   1.000
_cell.angle_alpha   90.00
_cell.angle_beta   90.00
_cell.angle_gamma   90.00
#
_symmetry.space_group_name_H-M   'P 1'
#
loop_
_entity.id
_entity.type
_entity.pdbx_description
1 polymer ?
#
loop_
_entity_poly.entity_id
_entity_poly.type
_entity_poly.pdbx_seq_one_letter_code
_entity_poly.pdbx_strand_id
1 'polypeptide(L)'
;MALPSLPPVPIEPAQPSLIFELDCVTPPQRVLGDATLGDPFLFDPRASVAFTGRKATVTMWVDGFKAHIITIDRDTEVRVPQRIDLTHKFYPVAGSRQHKIKAVLKDSAGRTLTRKCSFPLRFG
;
A
#
# COMPACT_ATOMS: atom_id res chain seq x y z
N MET A 1 -4.31 5.67 -58.75
CA MET A 1 -4.73 4.75 -57.69
C MET A 1 -4.32 5.39 -56.36
N ALA A 2 -5.28 5.85 -55.57
CA ALA A 2 -5.02 6.48 -54.27
C ALA A 2 -5.22 5.45 -53.15
N LEU A 3 -4.25 5.33 -52.26
CA LEU A 3 -4.32 4.47 -51.08
C LEU A 3 -5.39 5.01 -50.11
N PRO A 4 -6.23 4.14 -49.49
CA PRO A 4 -7.15 4.59 -48.46
C PRO A 4 -6.36 5.03 -47.22
N SER A 5 -6.51 6.29 -46.83
CA SER A 5 -5.99 6.81 -45.57
C SER A 5 -6.73 6.16 -44.41
N LEU A 6 -6.04 5.29 -43.66
CA LEU A 6 -6.52 4.84 -42.36
C LEU A 6 -6.67 6.05 -41.41
N PRO A 7 -7.76 6.14 -40.62
CA PRO A 7 -7.89 7.19 -39.64
C PRO A 7 -6.78 7.09 -38.58
N PRO A 8 -6.32 8.21 -38.01
CA PRO A 8 -5.34 8.18 -36.93
C PRO A 8 -5.91 7.37 -35.75
N VAL A 9 -5.25 6.29 -35.38
CA VAL A 9 -5.56 5.55 -34.16
C VAL A 9 -5.41 6.52 -32.98
N PRO A 10 -6.45 6.71 -32.14
CA PRO A 10 -6.30 7.52 -30.94
C PRO A 10 -5.15 6.95 -30.11
N ILE A 11 -4.12 7.75 -29.86
CA ILE A 11 -3.09 7.40 -28.88
C ILE A 11 -3.81 7.40 -27.54
N GLU A 12 -4.12 6.22 -27.03
CA GLU A 12 -4.69 6.06 -25.71
C GLU A 12 -3.52 6.08 -24.71
N PRO A 13 -3.25 7.17 -23.96
CA PRO A 13 -2.49 7.02 -22.72
C PRO A 13 -3.47 6.45 -21.68
N ALA A 14 -3.96 5.23 -21.88
CA ALA A 14 -4.74 4.56 -20.86
C ALA A 14 -3.79 3.98 -19.81
N GLN A 15 -3.88 4.63 -18.64
CA GLN A 15 -3.52 4.20 -17.29
C GLN A 15 -2.21 4.76 -16.72
N PRO A 16 -2.22 5.20 -15.44
CA PRO A 16 -3.25 4.91 -14.43
C PRO A 16 -3.95 6.13 -13.80
N SER A 17 -5.24 5.97 -13.52
CA SER A 17 -6.03 6.91 -12.71
C SER A 17 -5.66 6.83 -11.21
N LEU A 18 -5.34 5.65 -10.70
CA LEU A 18 -4.89 5.41 -9.34
C LEU A 18 -4.18 4.04 -9.32
N ILE A 19 -2.91 3.96 -8.88
CA ILE A 19 -2.19 2.71 -8.61
C ILE A 19 -1.84 2.68 -7.14
N PHE A 20 -2.07 1.52 -6.55
CA PHE A 20 -1.54 1.19 -5.25
C PHE A 20 -1.03 -0.25 -5.25
N GLU A 21 0.27 -0.41 -5.09
CA GLU A 21 0.94 -1.68 -4.89
C GLU A 21 1.44 -1.74 -3.46
N LEU A 22 1.22 -2.88 -2.81
CA LEU A 22 1.65 -3.14 -1.44
C LEU A 22 2.29 -4.52 -1.44
N ASP A 23 3.60 -4.55 -1.24
CA ASP A 23 4.35 -5.78 -1.01
C ASP A 23 4.63 -5.93 0.48
N CYS A 24 4.22 -7.07 1.02
CA CYS A 24 4.31 -7.39 2.44
C CYS A 24 5.44 -8.36 2.68
N VAL A 25 6.66 -7.86 2.47
CA VAL A 25 7.88 -8.57 2.83
C VAL A 25 8.10 -8.38 4.32
N THR A 26 7.68 -9.35 5.12
CA THR A 26 8.05 -9.41 6.54
C THR A 26 9.39 -10.10 6.70
N PRO A 27 10.35 -9.54 7.44
CA PRO A 27 11.50 -10.32 7.90
C PRO A 27 11.01 -11.49 8.78
N PRO A 28 11.67 -12.66 8.74
CA PRO A 28 11.29 -13.80 9.57
C PRO A 28 11.34 -13.43 11.05
N GLN A 29 10.24 -13.67 11.77
CA GLN A 29 10.06 -13.35 13.18
C GLN A 29 10.26 -14.59 14.05
N ARG A 30 10.92 -14.42 15.20
CA ARG A 30 10.82 -15.33 16.35
C ARG A 30 10.08 -14.58 17.44
N VAL A 31 8.85 -14.98 17.74
CA VAL A 31 8.18 -14.51 18.96
C VAL A 31 8.70 -15.35 20.12
N LEU A 32 9.43 -14.73 21.07
CA LEU A 32 9.82 -15.36 22.33
C LEU A 32 8.62 -15.29 23.30
N GLY A 33 8.30 -16.42 23.95
CA GLY A 33 6.98 -16.74 24.51
C GLY A 33 6.37 -15.83 25.59
N ASP A 34 5.12 -16.13 25.92
CA ASP A 34 4.22 -15.73 27.03
C ASP A 34 4.17 -14.26 27.52
N ALA A 35 4.88 -13.32 26.91
CA ALA A 35 4.69 -11.91 27.18
C ALA A 35 3.36 -11.44 26.56
N THR A 36 2.49 -10.88 27.40
CA THR A 36 1.18 -10.30 27.08
C THR A 36 1.19 -9.33 25.87
N LEU A 37 2.38 -8.83 25.50
CA LEU A 37 2.74 -8.26 24.22
C LEU A 37 4.10 -8.87 23.85
N GLY A 38 4.21 -9.60 22.73
CA GLY A 38 5.50 -10.11 22.27
C GLY A 38 6.45 -8.97 21.86
N ASP A 39 7.70 -9.29 21.55
CA ASP A 39 8.68 -8.30 21.08
C ASP A 39 8.14 -7.52 19.89
N PRO A 40 8.30 -6.18 19.87
CA PRO A 40 7.82 -5.42 18.76
C PRO A 40 8.64 -5.72 17.50
N PHE A 41 7.95 -5.73 16.37
CA PHE A 41 8.57 -5.90 15.08
C PHE A 41 8.42 -4.66 14.21
N LEU A 42 9.42 -4.45 13.37
CA LEU A 42 9.35 -3.46 12.33
C LEU A 42 8.66 -4.08 11.13
N PHE A 43 7.52 -3.53 10.75
CA PHE A 43 6.88 -3.84 9.49
C PHE A 43 7.31 -2.77 8.50
N ASP A 44 8.05 -3.17 7.47
CA ASP A 44 8.49 -2.33 6.35
C ASP A 44 7.78 -2.78 5.07
N PRO A 45 6.49 -2.42 4.89
CA PRO A 45 5.79 -2.67 3.64
C PRO A 45 6.40 -1.83 2.54
N ARG A 46 6.78 -2.49 1.45
CA ARG A 46 7.17 -1.79 0.22
C ARG A 46 5.90 -1.41 -0.52
N ALA A 47 5.53 -0.13 -0.42
CA ALA A 47 4.38 0.40 -1.13
C ALA A 47 4.81 1.35 -2.25
N SER A 48 4.12 1.25 -3.38
CA SER A 48 4.27 2.15 -4.53
C SER A 48 2.91 2.74 -4.90
N VAL A 49 2.88 4.04 -5.17
CA VAL A 49 1.65 4.78 -5.48
C VAL A 49 1.81 5.65 -6.72
N ALA A 50 0.79 5.68 -7.57
CA ALA A 50 0.64 6.64 -8.66
C ALA A 50 -0.80 7.15 -8.64
N PHE A 51 -1.03 8.45 -8.89
CA PHE A 51 -2.38 9.02 -8.91
C PHE A 51 -2.44 10.29 -9.76
N THR A 52 -3.56 10.47 -10.45
CA THR A 52 -3.89 11.74 -11.12
C THR A 52 -4.63 12.65 -10.16
N GLY A 53 -3.92 13.63 -9.60
CA GLY A 53 -4.45 14.58 -8.61
C GLY A 53 -3.34 15.27 -7.83
N ARG A 54 -3.71 16.24 -6.99
CA ARG A 54 -2.75 16.97 -6.13
C ARG A 54 -2.51 16.29 -4.79
N LYS A 55 -3.50 15.53 -4.31
CA LYS A 55 -3.46 14.96 -2.98
C LYS A 55 -3.93 13.51 -2.98
N ALA A 56 -3.20 12.68 -2.24
CA ALA A 56 -3.65 11.36 -1.87
C ALA A 56 -3.30 11.06 -0.42
N THR A 57 -4.12 10.22 0.21
CA THR A 57 -3.93 9.79 1.59
C THR A 57 -3.88 8.27 1.60
N VAL A 58 -2.82 7.71 2.17
CA VAL A 58 -2.69 6.29 2.44
C VAL A 58 -2.95 6.07 3.92
N THR A 59 -3.99 5.30 4.24
CA THR A 59 -4.28 4.87 5.61
C THR A 59 -3.96 3.39 5.76
N MET A 60 -3.06 3.06 6.67
CA MET A 60 -2.69 1.70 7.00
C MET A 60 -3.36 1.24 8.29
N TRP A 61 -3.90 0.03 8.24
CA TRP A 61 -4.51 -0.67 9.35
C TRP A 61 -3.82 -2.00 9.57
N VAL A 62 -3.55 -2.35 10.82
CA VAL A 62 -2.99 -3.64 11.23
C VAL A 62 -3.89 -4.25 12.29
N ASP A 63 -4.35 -5.46 12.05
CA ASP A 63 -5.32 -6.20 12.87
C ASP A 63 -6.59 -5.42 13.23
N GLY A 64 -7.01 -4.52 12.33
CA GLY A 64 -8.18 -3.68 12.52
C GLY A 64 -7.93 -2.37 13.26
N PHE A 65 -6.70 -2.12 13.74
CA PHE A 65 -6.29 -0.86 14.36
C PHE A 65 -5.66 0.08 13.34
N LYS A 66 -5.96 1.38 13.43
CA LYS A 66 -5.38 2.39 12.54
C LYS A 66 -3.94 2.63 12.96
N ALA A 67 -3.02 2.12 12.15
CA ALA A 67 -1.61 2.13 12.48
C ALA A 67 -0.91 3.41 12.03
N HIS A 68 -1.18 3.82 10.80
CA HIS A 68 -0.42 4.90 10.17
C HIS A 68 -1.24 5.61 9.10
N ILE A 69 -0.97 6.90 8.91
CA ILE A 69 -1.61 7.72 7.87
C ILE A 69 -0.53 8.56 7.22
N ILE A 70 -0.40 8.44 5.91
CA ILE A 70 0.50 9.26 5.09
C ILE A 70 -0.35 10.11 4.18
N THR A 71 -0.03 11.40 4.14
CA THR A 71 -0.61 12.32 3.16
C THR A 71 0.48 12.68 2.16
N ILE A 72 0.19 12.43 0.89
CA ILE A 72 1.02 12.79 -0.24
C ILE A 72 0.37 14.01 -0.86
N ASP A 73 1.04 15.15 -0.74
CA ASP A 73 0.63 16.42 -1.34
C ASP A 73 1.69 16.81 -2.38
N ARG A 74 1.26 17.01 -3.62
CA ARG A 74 2.12 17.32 -4.75
C ARG A 74 1.44 18.36 -5.63
N ASP A 75 2.23 19.32 -6.09
CA ASP A 75 1.75 20.34 -7.02
C ASP A 75 1.43 19.78 -8.41
N THR A 76 2.02 18.62 -8.75
CA THR A 76 1.92 17.95 -10.05
C THR A 76 1.49 16.48 -9.91
N GLU A 77 0.87 15.95 -10.97
CA GLU A 77 0.38 14.55 -11.00
C GLU A 77 1.52 13.53 -10.83
N VAL A 78 1.27 12.48 -10.06
CA VAL A 78 2.21 11.36 -9.89
C VAL A 78 1.86 10.26 -10.89
N ARG A 79 2.42 10.35 -12.09
CA ARG A 79 2.19 9.36 -13.17
C ARG A 79 3.06 8.12 -13.05
N VAL A 80 4.24 8.26 -12.44
CA VAL A 80 5.18 7.15 -12.20
C VAL A 80 5.03 6.69 -10.75
N PRO A 81 4.87 5.37 -10.49
CA PRO A 81 4.77 4.85 -9.14
C PRO A 81 5.95 5.29 -8.27
N GLN A 82 5.67 6.05 -7.22
CA GLN A 82 6.65 6.46 -6.22
C GLN A 82 6.58 5.54 -5.01
N ARG A 83 7.74 5.13 -4.51
CA ARG A 83 7.82 4.41 -3.25
C ARG A 83 7.44 5.35 -2.11
N ILE A 84 6.62 4.84 -1.21
CA ILE A 84 6.30 5.51 0.05
C ILE A 84 6.75 4.63 1.20
N ASP A 85 7.34 5.27 2.20
CA ASP A 85 7.73 4.60 3.43
C ASP A 85 6.51 4.47 4.32
N LEU A 86 5.96 3.26 4.40
CA LEU A 86 4.86 2.90 5.31
C LEU A 86 5.39 2.14 6.53
N THR A 87 6.70 2.22 6.80
CA THR A 87 7.34 1.52 7.90
C THR A 87 6.73 1.92 9.23
N HIS A 88 6.33 0.94 10.02
CA HIS A 88 5.81 1.18 11.35
C HIS A 88 6.14 0.03 12.29
N LYS A 89 6.30 0.36 13.56
CA LYS A 89 6.61 -0.62 14.62
C LYS A 89 5.30 -1.17 15.17
N PHE A 90 5.18 -2.49 15.19
CA PHE A 90 3.99 -3.20 15.65
C PHE A 90 4.32 -4.13 16.80
N TYR A 91 3.33 -4.41 17.63
CA TYR A 91 3.41 -5.39 18.70
C TYR A 91 2.49 -6.55 18.34
N PRO A 92 2.95 -7.81 18.39
CA PRO A 92 2.09 -8.95 18.17
C PRO A 92 1.03 -9.00 19.28
N VAL A 93 -0.22 -9.17 18.87
CA VAL A 93 -1.33 -9.37 19.82
C VAL A 93 -1.27 -10.81 20.32
N ALA A 94 -1.31 -10.99 21.64
CA ALA A 94 -1.28 -12.30 22.28
C ALA A 94 -2.35 -13.23 21.66
N GLY A 95 -1.95 -14.44 21.29
CA GLY A 95 -2.83 -15.45 20.68
C GLY A 95 -3.09 -15.29 19.17
N SER A 96 -2.63 -14.22 18.52
CA SER A 96 -2.76 -14.09 17.07
C SER A 96 -1.74 -14.95 16.33
N ARG A 97 -2.15 -15.75 15.34
CA ARG A 97 -1.23 -16.56 14.50
C ARG A 97 -0.79 -15.88 13.21
N GLN A 98 -1.37 -14.72 12.91
CA GLN A 98 -1.08 -13.96 11.70
C GLN A 98 -1.44 -12.50 11.92
N HIS A 99 -0.73 -11.60 11.27
CA HIS A 99 -1.12 -10.21 11.16
C HIS A 99 -1.92 -9.98 9.88
N LYS A 100 -3.00 -9.22 9.98
CA LYS A 100 -3.81 -8.79 8.83
C LYS A 100 -3.60 -7.30 8.62
N ILE A 101 -3.14 -6.94 7.44
CA ILE A 101 -2.89 -5.55 7.08
C ILE A 101 -3.84 -5.14 5.99
N LYS A 102 -4.38 -3.94 6.15
CA LYS A 102 -5.23 -3.29 5.17
C LYS A 102 -4.70 -1.88 4.97
N ALA A 103 -4.20 -1.60 3.78
CA ALA A 103 -3.84 -0.25 3.38
C ALA A 103 -4.89 0.28 2.39
N VAL A 104 -5.28 1.53 2.58
CA VAL A 104 -6.29 2.21 1.76
C VAL A 104 -5.68 3.49 1.22
N LEU A 105 -5.49 3.56 -0.10
CA LEU A 105 -5.17 4.77 -0.82
C LEU A 105 -6.48 5.48 -1.20
N LYS A 106 -6.60 6.76 -0.87
CA LYS A 106 -7.70 7.63 -1.29
C LYS A 106 -7.14 8.88 -1.94
N ASP A 107 -7.60 9.25 -3.11
CA ASP A 107 -7.18 10.51 -3.74
C ASP A 107 -8.17 11.67 -3.50
N SER A 108 -7.79 12.86 -3.97
CA SER A 108 -8.62 14.06 -3.90
C SER A 108 -9.90 13.98 -4.74
N ALA A 109 -9.94 13.12 -5.75
CA ALA A 109 -11.13 12.88 -6.56
C ALA A 109 -12.13 11.93 -5.85
N GLY A 110 -11.76 11.40 -4.67
CA GLY A 110 -12.58 10.47 -3.90
C GLY A 110 -12.46 9.01 -4.36
N ARG A 111 -11.60 8.71 -5.33
CA ARG A 111 -11.32 7.33 -5.75
C ARG A 111 -10.53 6.65 -4.62
N THR A 112 -10.82 5.37 -4.41
CA THR A 112 -10.18 4.58 -3.36
C THR A 112 -9.65 3.25 -3.90
N LEU A 113 -8.45 2.88 -3.46
CA LEU A 113 -7.89 1.55 -3.66
C LEU A 113 -7.54 0.95 -2.31
N THR A 114 -7.97 -0.29 -2.11
CA THR A 114 -7.64 -1.05 -0.90
C THR A 114 -6.75 -2.22 -1.27
N ARG A 115 -5.62 -2.33 -0.57
CA ARG A 115 -4.76 -3.52 -0.60
C ARG A 115 -4.77 -4.17 0.76
N LYS A 116 -4.78 -5.51 0.76
CA LYS A 116 -4.73 -6.31 1.97
C LYS A 116 -3.58 -7.29 1.83
N CYS A 117 -2.91 -7.56 2.94
CA CYS A 117 -1.97 -8.65 3.02
C CYS A 117 -2.07 -9.31 4.39
N SER A 118 -1.63 -10.55 4.47
CA SER A 118 -1.55 -11.29 5.72
C SER A 118 -0.20 -11.97 5.77
N PHE A 119 0.46 -11.96 6.92
CA PHE A 119 1.68 -12.74 7.11
C PHE A 119 1.58 -13.57 8.39
N PRO A 120 2.14 -14.79 8.36
CA PRO A 120 2.13 -15.67 9.52
C PRO A 120 3.07 -15.14 10.60
N LEU A 121 2.64 -15.24 11.85
CA LEU A 121 3.51 -15.12 13.01
C LEU A 121 4.12 -16.50 13.31
N ARG A 122 5.45 -16.56 13.41
CA ARG A 122 6.13 -17.78 13.86
C ARG A 122 6.47 -17.63 15.32
N PHE A 123 5.86 -18.49 16.13
CA PHE A 123 6.20 -18.69 17.53
C PHE A 123 7.34 -19.70 17.59
N GLY A 124 8.44 -19.30 18.22
CA GLY A 124 9.64 -20.12 18.40
C GLY A 124 9.65 -20.81 19.75
#